data_AF-A0A832BA93-F1
#
_entry.id   AF-A0A832BA93-F1
#
_cell.length_a   1.000
_cell.length_b   1.000
_cell.length_c   1.000
_cell.angle_alpha   90.00
_cell.angle_beta   90.00
_cell.angle_gamma   90.00
#
_symmetry.space_group_name_H-M   'P 1'
#
loop_
_entity.id
_entity.type
_entity.pdbx_description
1 polymer ?
#
loop_
_entity_poly.entity_id
_entity_poly.type
_entity_poly.pdbx_seq_one_letter_code
_entity_poly.pdbx_strand_id
1 'polypeptide(L)'
;SFAPLDQAQIEAEAAVLLDPLTNPGRESPYEITRELQEAMQEGAMIARTEEGLTACLQKVLELQERARNIHVEGDRHYNPGWHTARDIRFMLKTSEIIVRCALERKESRGAQWRLDYPNKDPEWARKNILAFKEGDAVRLETAPVPEMPEHLAALFDEETLRKR
;
A
#
# COMPACT_ATOMS: atom_id res chain seq x y z
N SER A 1 4.32 -5.28 32.65
CA SER A 1 3.04 -5.91 32.27
C SER A 1 2.52 -5.21 31.04
N PHE A 2 1.86 -5.91 30.11
CA PHE A 2 1.11 -5.23 29.06
C PHE A 2 -0.02 -4.43 29.70
N ALA A 3 -0.35 -3.27 29.14
CA ALA A 3 -1.54 -2.53 29.57
C ALA A 3 -2.79 -3.42 29.37
N PRO A 4 -3.78 -3.35 30.27
CA PRO A 4 -5.05 -4.05 30.05
C PRO A 4 -5.66 -3.60 28.72
N LEU A 5 -6.13 -4.57 27.93
CA LEU A 5 -6.77 -4.31 26.64
C LEU A 5 -8.15 -3.68 26.86
N ASP A 6 -8.47 -2.67 26.05
CA ASP A 6 -9.79 -2.05 26.06
C ASP A 6 -10.82 -2.99 25.43
N GLN A 7 -11.85 -3.36 26.20
CA GLN A 7 -12.91 -4.26 25.78
C GLN A 7 -13.66 -3.72 24.55
N ALA A 8 -13.85 -2.40 24.46
CA ALA A 8 -14.52 -1.79 23.32
C ALA A 8 -13.71 -1.96 22.02
N GLN A 9 -12.37 -1.92 22.10
CA GLN A 9 -11.50 -2.16 20.95
C GLN A 9 -11.56 -3.61 20.48
N ILE A 10 -11.61 -4.56 21.42
CA ILE A 10 -11.75 -5.99 21.11
C ILE A 10 -13.06 -6.24 20.36
N GLU A 11 -14.16 -5.69 20.86
CA GLU A 11 -15.50 -5.86 20.27
C GLU A 11 -15.59 -5.22 18.88
N ALA A 12 -15.02 -4.02 18.71
CA ALA A 12 -14.97 -3.34 17.41
C ALA A 12 -14.19 -4.15 16.37
N GLU A 13 -13.00 -4.66 16.72
CA GLU A 13 -12.22 -5.48 15.80
C GLU A 13 -12.88 -6.84 15.52
N ALA A 14 -13.52 -7.45 16.52
CA ALA A 14 -14.28 -8.68 16.31
C ALA A 14 -15.46 -8.46 15.35
N ALA A 15 -16.18 -7.35 15.47
CA ALA A 15 -17.27 -7.00 14.55
C ALA A 15 -16.76 -6.85 13.12
N VAL A 16 -15.66 -6.12 12.93
CA VAL A 16 -15.01 -5.95 11.62
C VAL A 16 -14.55 -7.29 11.03
N LEU A 17 -13.97 -8.16 11.84
CA LEU A 17 -13.52 -9.47 11.38
C LEU A 17 -14.69 -10.39 11.04
N LEU A 18 -15.81 -10.33 11.76
CA LEU A 18 -16.96 -11.19 11.51
C LEU A 18 -17.93 -10.62 10.45
N ASP A 19 -17.78 -9.35 10.07
CA ASP A 19 -18.62 -8.69 9.07
C ASP A 19 -18.79 -9.51 7.78
N PRO A 20 -17.73 -10.04 7.12
CA PRO A 20 -17.89 -10.80 5.88
C PRO A 20 -18.80 -12.04 5.98
N LEU A 21 -18.97 -12.60 7.18
CA LEU A 21 -19.82 -13.78 7.41
C LEU A 21 -21.29 -13.43 7.63
N THR A 22 -21.60 -12.16 7.86
CA THR A 22 -22.93 -11.68 8.27
C THR A 22 -23.47 -10.56 7.38
N ASN A 23 -22.59 -9.84 6.69
CA ASN A 23 -22.90 -8.78 5.76
C ASN A 23 -23.73 -9.32 4.59
N PRO A 24 -24.88 -8.69 4.23
CA PRO A 24 -25.75 -9.14 3.14
C PRO A 24 -25.21 -8.80 1.73
N GLY A 25 -23.97 -8.34 1.64
CA GLY A 25 -23.28 -8.04 0.40
C GLY A 25 -23.15 -9.26 -0.53
N ARG A 26 -22.62 -9.01 -1.73
CA ARG A 26 -22.49 -10.03 -2.78
C ARG A 26 -21.13 -10.02 -3.45
N GLU A 27 -20.20 -9.19 -2.98
CA GLU A 27 -18.86 -9.12 -3.53
C GLU A 27 -18.06 -10.35 -3.08
N SER A 28 -17.38 -10.97 -4.03
CA SER A 28 -16.50 -12.10 -3.76
C SER A 28 -15.10 -11.59 -3.39
N PRO A 29 -14.48 -12.06 -2.29
CA PRO A 29 -13.12 -11.65 -1.97
C PRO A 29 -12.12 -12.10 -3.06
N TYR A 30 -12.35 -13.24 -3.70
CA TYR A 30 -11.47 -13.73 -4.76
C TYR A 30 -11.51 -12.85 -6.01
N GLU A 31 -12.69 -12.36 -6.37
CA GLU A 31 -12.85 -11.48 -7.54
C GLU A 31 -12.17 -10.13 -7.30
N ILE A 32 -12.36 -9.53 -6.11
CA ILE A 32 -11.67 -8.29 -5.73
C ILE A 32 -10.15 -8.49 -5.72
N THR A 33 -9.67 -9.64 -5.25
CA THR A 33 -8.24 -9.96 -5.24
C THR A 33 -7.70 -10.04 -6.67
N ARG A 34 -8.41 -10.71 -7.58
CA ARG A 34 -8.02 -10.80 -8.99
C ARG A 34 -7.98 -9.42 -9.64
N GLU A 35 -9.03 -8.63 -9.49
CA GLU A 35 -9.10 -7.27 -10.06
C GLU A 35 -8.01 -6.35 -9.50
N LEU A 36 -7.66 -6.49 -8.22
CA LEU A 36 -6.55 -5.74 -7.62
C LEU A 36 -5.21 -6.16 -8.24
N GLN A 37 -4.97 -7.45 -8.44
CA GLN A 37 -3.76 -7.96 -9.08
C GLN A 37 -3.64 -7.45 -10.51
N GLU A 38 -4.73 -7.47 -11.29
CA GLU A 38 -4.78 -6.93 -12.64
C GLU A 38 -4.45 -5.43 -12.66
N ALA A 39 -5.11 -4.63 -11.82
CA ALA A 39 -4.87 -3.19 -11.76
C ALA A 39 -3.42 -2.83 -11.39
N MET A 40 -2.84 -3.55 -10.42
CA MET A 40 -1.44 -3.35 -10.01
C MET A 40 -0.46 -3.84 -11.09
N GLN A 41 -0.78 -4.93 -11.80
CA GLN A 41 0.01 -5.46 -12.90
C GLN A 41 0.09 -4.46 -14.06
N GLU A 42 -1.02 -3.81 -14.38
CA GLU A 42 -1.10 -2.85 -15.49
C GLU A 42 -0.45 -1.50 -15.16
N GLY A 43 -0.71 -0.94 -13.99
CA GLY A 43 -0.31 0.44 -13.68
C GLY A 43 0.92 0.61 -12.77
N ALA A 44 1.30 -0.40 -11.99
CA ALA A 44 2.28 -0.27 -10.91
C ALA A 44 3.44 -1.29 -10.97
N MET A 45 3.62 -1.98 -12.09
CA MET A 45 4.76 -2.88 -12.34
C MET A 45 6.06 -2.12 -12.62
N ILE A 46 7.01 -2.75 -13.31
CA ILE A 46 8.40 -2.27 -13.48
C ILE A 46 8.42 -0.89 -14.16
N ALA A 47 7.77 -0.73 -15.31
CA ALA A 47 7.68 0.53 -16.04
C ALA A 47 6.36 1.23 -15.73
N ARG A 48 6.43 2.51 -15.37
CA ARG A 48 5.28 3.29 -14.89
C ARG A 48 5.13 4.59 -15.67
N THR A 49 3.91 5.08 -15.79
CA THR A 49 3.58 6.42 -16.31
C THR A 49 2.58 7.10 -15.37
N GLU A 50 2.49 8.42 -15.41
CA GLU A 50 1.48 9.17 -14.63
C GLU A 50 0.06 8.69 -14.92
N GLU A 51 -0.25 8.45 -16.20
CA GLU A 51 -1.56 7.95 -16.65
C GLU A 51 -1.87 6.56 -16.07
N GLY A 52 -0.95 5.60 -16.22
CA GLY A 52 -1.16 4.24 -15.74
C GLY A 52 -1.27 4.17 -14.22
N LEU A 53 -0.45 4.93 -13.49
CA LEU A 53 -0.52 5.02 -12.04
C LEU A 53 -1.83 5.69 -11.58
N THR A 54 -2.31 6.70 -12.28
CA THR A 54 -3.58 7.38 -11.95
C THR A 54 -4.77 6.45 -12.14
N ALA A 55 -4.82 5.72 -13.27
CA ALA A 55 -5.86 4.73 -13.52
C ALA A 55 -5.83 3.59 -12.49
N CYS A 56 -4.63 3.10 -12.15
CA CYS A 56 -4.44 2.11 -11.10
C CYS A 56 -4.96 2.61 -9.74
N LEU A 57 -4.63 3.84 -9.35
CA LEU A 57 -5.11 4.43 -8.10
C LEU A 57 -6.64 4.50 -8.06
N GLN A 58 -7.26 4.96 -9.15
CA GLN A 58 -8.73 5.04 -9.26
C GLN A 58 -9.36 3.65 -9.07
N LYS A 59 -8.82 2.63 -9.73
CA LYS A 59 -9.31 1.25 -9.60
C LYS A 59 -9.12 0.70 -8.19
N VAL A 60 -7.97 0.97 -7.55
CA VAL A 60 -7.73 0.56 -6.15
C VAL A 60 -8.74 1.20 -5.20
N LEU A 61 -9.06 2.49 -5.39
CA LEU A 61 -10.06 3.19 -4.56
C LEU A 61 -11.49 2.66 -4.80
N GLU A 62 -11.86 2.37 -6.06
CA GLU A 62 -13.12 1.69 -6.38
C GLU A 62 -13.24 0.34 -5.67
N LEU A 63 -12.17 -0.47 -5.72
CA LEU A 63 -12.13 -1.78 -5.08
C LEU A 63 -12.19 -1.68 -3.54
N GLN A 64 -11.65 -0.62 -2.94
CA GLN A 64 -11.81 -0.34 -1.50
C GLN A 64 -13.28 -0.15 -1.11
N GLU A 65 -14.06 0.56 -1.91
CA GLU A 65 -15.49 0.73 -1.64
C GLU A 65 -16.27 -0.57 -1.87
N ARG A 66 -15.97 -1.32 -2.93
CA ARG A 66 -16.59 -2.63 -3.18
C ARG A 66 -16.26 -3.64 -2.07
N ALA A 67 -15.04 -3.61 -1.53
CA ALA A 67 -14.60 -4.50 -0.46
C ALA A 67 -15.44 -4.38 0.84
N ARG A 68 -16.15 -3.26 1.03
CA ARG A 68 -17.10 -3.08 2.15
C ARG A 68 -18.34 -3.96 2.05
N ASN A 69 -18.62 -4.53 0.87
CA ASN A 69 -19.76 -5.38 0.60
C ASN A 69 -19.35 -6.84 0.34
N ILE A 70 -18.15 -7.25 0.80
CA ILE A 70 -17.70 -8.63 0.71
C ILE A 70 -18.58 -9.52 1.56
N HIS A 71 -19.00 -10.64 0.98
CA HIS A 71 -19.68 -11.70 1.67
C HIS A 71 -18.96 -13.03 1.44
N VAL A 72 -18.92 -13.89 2.46
CA VAL A 72 -18.35 -15.23 2.37
C VAL A 72 -19.36 -16.26 2.84
N GLU A 73 -19.52 -17.31 2.05
CA GLU A 73 -20.42 -18.42 2.37
C GLU A 73 -19.78 -19.37 3.39
N GLY A 74 -20.63 -20.19 4.03
CA GLY A 74 -20.22 -21.21 4.99
C GLY A 74 -20.14 -20.70 6.44
N ASP A 75 -19.65 -21.57 7.32
CA ASP A 75 -19.52 -21.25 8.74
C ASP A 75 -18.11 -20.72 9.09
N ARG A 76 -17.88 -20.49 10.38
CA ARG A 76 -16.64 -19.89 10.91
C ARG A 76 -15.46 -20.86 10.97
N HIS A 77 -15.69 -22.17 10.91
CA HIS A 77 -14.65 -23.16 11.03
C HIS A 77 -13.88 -23.23 9.72
N TYR A 78 -12.61 -22.83 9.77
CA TYR A 78 -11.66 -22.93 8.65
C TYR A 78 -12.26 -22.46 7.31
N ASN A 79 -12.59 -21.17 7.23
CA ASN A 79 -13.20 -20.56 6.05
C ASN A 79 -12.15 -19.81 5.21
N PRO A 80 -11.73 -20.34 4.04
CA PRO A 80 -10.73 -19.69 3.19
C PRO A 80 -11.20 -18.36 2.61
N GLY A 81 -12.51 -18.23 2.35
CA GLY A 81 -13.10 -16.98 1.89
C GLY A 81 -12.94 -15.89 2.93
N TRP A 82 -13.20 -16.20 4.20
CA TRP A 82 -12.99 -15.29 5.32
C TRP A 82 -11.52 -14.86 5.47
N HIS A 83 -10.58 -15.80 5.37
CA HIS A 83 -9.14 -15.47 5.41
C HIS A 83 -8.77 -14.48 4.31
N THR A 84 -9.27 -14.71 3.09
CA THR A 84 -9.02 -13.84 1.94
C THR A 84 -9.66 -12.47 2.14
N ALA A 85 -10.91 -12.41 2.62
CA ALA A 85 -11.62 -11.17 2.93
C ALA A 85 -10.86 -10.30 3.94
N ARG A 86 -10.27 -10.93 4.96
CA ARG A 86 -9.41 -10.23 5.94
C ARG A 86 -8.17 -9.64 5.28
N ASP A 87 -7.47 -10.42 4.45
CA ASP A 87 -6.20 -10.00 3.85
C ASP A 87 -6.39 -8.88 2.82
N ILE A 88 -7.51 -8.87 2.09
CA ILE A 88 -7.85 -7.84 1.08
C ILE A 88 -7.80 -6.42 1.66
N ARG A 89 -8.24 -6.24 2.91
CA ARG A 89 -8.23 -4.92 3.57
C ARG A 89 -6.82 -4.34 3.63
N PHE A 90 -5.84 -5.18 3.91
CA PHE A 90 -4.44 -4.78 3.98
C PHE A 90 -3.82 -4.67 2.60
N MET A 91 -4.14 -5.58 1.68
CA MET A 91 -3.66 -5.54 0.30
C MET A 91 -4.08 -4.25 -0.39
N LEU A 92 -5.36 -3.88 -0.33
CA LEU A 92 -5.88 -2.66 -0.96
C LEU A 92 -5.25 -1.39 -0.39
N LYS A 93 -5.09 -1.29 0.94
CA LYS A 93 -4.47 -0.12 1.57
C LYS A 93 -3.00 -0.01 1.23
N THR A 94 -2.27 -1.13 1.22
CA THR A 94 -0.85 -1.16 0.85
C THR A 94 -0.67 -0.80 -0.63
N SER A 95 -1.51 -1.33 -1.51
CA SER A 95 -1.52 -0.97 -2.94
C SER A 95 -1.76 0.52 -3.16
N GLU A 96 -2.72 1.11 -2.45
CA GLU A 96 -2.96 2.56 -2.51
C GLU A 96 -1.72 3.36 -2.10
N ILE A 97 -1.08 2.99 -0.98
CA ILE A 97 0.15 3.65 -0.51
C ILE A 97 1.24 3.56 -1.58
N ILE A 98 1.47 2.37 -2.15
CA ILE A 98 2.48 2.15 -3.19
C ILE A 98 2.22 3.08 -4.39
N VAL A 99 0.99 3.10 -4.90
CA VAL A 99 0.63 3.85 -6.10
C VAL A 99 0.73 5.37 -5.84
N ARG A 100 0.25 5.85 -4.68
CA ARG A 100 0.38 7.27 -4.31
C ARG A 100 1.84 7.69 -4.18
N CYS A 101 2.68 6.90 -3.53
CA CYS A 101 4.12 7.16 -3.43
C CYS A 101 4.78 7.17 -4.82
N ALA A 102 4.37 6.27 -5.72
CA ALA A 102 4.89 6.21 -7.08
C ALA A 102 4.45 7.40 -7.94
N LEU A 103 3.24 7.94 -7.71
CA LEU A 103 2.74 9.17 -8.34
C LEU A 103 3.52 10.40 -7.87
N GLU A 104 3.72 10.52 -6.56
CA GLU A 104 4.44 11.63 -5.92
C GLU A 104 5.91 11.68 -6.37
N ARG A 105 6.59 10.54 -6.44
CA ARG A 105 8.00 10.47 -6.85
C ARG A 105 8.18 10.57 -8.37
N LYS A 106 8.34 11.81 -8.85
CA LYS A 106 8.60 12.16 -10.25
C LYS A 106 10.08 12.04 -10.66
N GLU A 107 10.65 10.85 -10.49
CA GLU A 107 11.99 10.47 -10.99
C GLU A 107 12.07 8.96 -11.23
N SER A 108 13.22 8.50 -11.72
CA SER A 108 13.56 7.07 -11.81
C SER A 108 14.81 6.73 -11.02
N ARG A 109 14.67 5.82 -10.05
CA ARG A 109 15.75 5.35 -9.16
C ARG A 109 15.43 3.99 -8.56
N GLY A 110 16.35 3.03 -8.72
CA GLY A 110 16.16 1.68 -8.19
C GLY A 110 14.96 0.99 -8.83
N ALA A 111 14.05 0.46 -8.02
CA ALA A 111 12.83 -0.22 -8.49
C ALA A 111 11.70 0.75 -8.93
N GLN A 112 11.83 2.05 -8.66
CA GLN A 112 10.94 3.07 -9.22
C GLN A 112 11.45 3.47 -10.60
N TRP A 113 10.74 3.11 -11.66
CA TRP A 113 11.07 3.52 -13.03
C TRP A 113 9.85 4.15 -13.72
N ARG A 114 9.92 5.47 -13.91
CA ARG A 114 8.91 6.32 -14.54
C ARG A 114 9.36 6.65 -15.96
N LEU A 115 8.63 6.19 -16.98
CA LEU A 115 8.95 6.45 -18.38
C LEU A 115 8.82 7.93 -18.75
N ASP A 116 7.92 8.63 -18.07
CA ASP A 116 7.67 10.07 -18.13
C ASP A 116 8.66 10.91 -17.30
N TYR A 117 9.40 10.29 -16.38
CA TYR A 117 10.46 10.91 -15.58
C TYR A 117 11.69 9.97 -15.53
N PRO A 118 12.39 9.75 -16.65
CA PRO A 118 13.38 8.66 -16.78
C PRO A 118 14.70 8.94 -16.06
N ASN A 119 14.98 10.19 -15.70
CA ASN A 119 16.22 10.61 -15.07
C ASN A 119 16.09 10.64 -13.55
N LYS A 120 17.23 10.53 -12.87
CA LYS A 120 17.33 10.81 -11.43
C LYS A 120 17.21 12.30 -11.20
N ASP A 121 16.51 12.66 -10.14
CA ASP A 121 16.43 14.02 -9.64
C ASP A 121 17.27 14.14 -8.34
N PRO A 122 18.25 15.06 -8.28
CA PRO A 122 19.04 15.29 -7.07
C PRO A 122 18.20 15.63 -5.83
N GLU A 123 17.04 16.27 -5.99
CA GLU A 123 16.15 16.61 -4.88
C GLU A 123 15.53 15.36 -4.25
N TRP A 124 15.15 14.38 -5.07
CA TRP A 124 14.60 13.11 -4.61
C TRP A 124 15.64 12.17 -3.98
N ALA A 125 16.94 12.43 -4.20
CA ALA A 125 18.03 11.68 -3.56
C ALA A 125 18.05 11.84 -2.04
N ARG A 126 17.58 12.99 -1.55
CA ARG A 126 17.70 13.41 -0.15
C ARG A 126 16.39 13.24 0.63
N LYS A 127 15.37 12.63 0.04
CA LYS A 127 14.01 12.55 0.60
C LYS A 127 13.50 11.10 0.62
N ASN A 128 12.92 10.72 1.76
CA ASN A 128 12.04 9.57 1.90
C ASN A 128 10.59 10.05 1.82
N ILE A 129 9.70 9.21 1.28
CA ILE A 129 8.26 9.44 1.34
C ILE A 129 7.72 8.68 2.56
N LEU A 130 7.00 9.40 3.42
CA LEU A 130 6.29 8.85 4.57
C LEU A 130 4.80 8.79 4.23
N ALA A 131 4.15 7.68 4.56
CA ALA A 131 2.71 7.51 4.38
C ALA A 131 2.04 7.36 5.75
N PHE A 132 1.04 8.20 6.01
CA PHE A 132 0.26 8.21 7.24
C PHE A 132 -1.18 7.82 6.93
N LYS A 133 -1.75 6.96 7.78
CA LYS A 133 -3.18 6.64 7.75
C LYS A 133 -3.94 7.71 8.52
N GLU A 134 -4.89 8.38 7.85
CA GLU A 134 -5.79 9.37 8.44
C GLU A 134 -7.24 8.94 8.21
N GLY A 135 -7.79 8.18 9.16
CA GLY A 135 -9.04 7.47 8.94
C GLY A 135 -8.90 6.48 7.78
N ASP A 136 -9.69 6.67 6.72
CA ASP A 136 -9.61 5.88 5.48
C ASP A 136 -8.64 6.48 4.45
N ALA A 137 -8.24 7.74 4.62
CA ALA A 137 -7.34 8.41 3.69
C ALA A 137 -5.87 8.07 3.95
N VAL A 138 -5.05 8.26 2.92
CA VAL A 138 -3.59 8.19 2.99
C VAL A 138 -3.02 9.57 2.74
N ARG A 139 -2.29 10.12 3.72
CA ARG A 139 -1.55 11.36 3.57
C ARG A 139 -0.08 11.05 3.38
N LEU A 140 0.54 11.71 2.41
CA LEU A 140 1.98 11.62 2.16
C LEU A 140 2.70 12.85 2.72
N GLU A 141 3.89 12.62 3.26
CA GLU A 141 4.87 13.66 3.57
C GLU A 141 6.23 13.24 3.04
N THR A 142 7.16 14.20 2.96
CA THR A 142 8.56 13.89 2.72
C THR A 142 9.39 14.20 3.96
N ALA A 143 10.37 13.34 4.23
CA ALA A 143 11.34 13.54 5.30
C ALA A 143 12.76 13.40 4.74
N PRO A 144 13.73 14.14 5.29
CA PRO A 144 15.12 14.02 4.85
C PRO A 144 15.64 12.60 5.08
N VAL A 145 16.49 12.13 4.17
CA VAL A 145 17.25 10.88 4.37
C VAL A 145 18.25 11.11 5.51
N PRO A 146 18.29 10.25 6.54
CA PRO A 146 19.26 10.38 7.62
C PRO A 146 20.69 10.35 7.09
N GLU A 147 21.56 11.20 7.64
CA GLU A 147 22.97 11.17 7.31
C GLU A 147 23.58 9.82 7.68
N MET A 148 24.48 9.33 6.82
CA MET A 148 25.20 8.10 7.11
C MET A 148 26.12 8.34 8.31
N PRO A 149 26.09 7.49 9.34
CA PRO A 149 27.06 7.56 10.42
C PRO A 149 28.50 7.51 9.90
N GLU A 150 29.40 8.32 10.48
CA GLU A 150 30.79 8.48 10.00
C GLU A 150 31.54 7.15 9.84
N HIS A 151 31.38 6.24 10.79
CA HIS A 151 32.04 4.92 10.75
C HIS A 151 31.61 4.05 9.56
N LEU A 152 30.40 4.26 9.03
CA LEU A 152 29.95 3.59 7.80
C LEU A 152 30.39 4.37 6.56
N ALA A 153 30.39 5.71 6.63
CA ALA A 153 30.84 6.56 5.52
C ALA A 153 32.31 6.29 5.15
N ALA A 154 33.15 6.01 6.16
CA ALA A 154 34.55 5.64 5.98
C ALA A 154 34.77 4.32 5.21
N LEU A 155 33.73 3.50 5.01
CA LEU A 155 33.81 2.22 4.27
C LEU A 155 33.59 2.38 2.76
N PHE A 156 33.18 3.57 2.29
CA PHE A 156 32.87 3.84 0.89
C PHE A 156 33.87 4.81 0.26
N ASP A 157 34.16 4.65 -1.03
CA ASP A 157 34.93 5.65 -1.78
C ASP A 157 34.09 6.92 -2.07
N GLU A 158 34.77 8.03 -2.36
CA GLU A 158 34.12 9.32 -2.64
C GLU A 158 33.16 9.27 -3.83
N GLU A 159 33.44 8.42 -4.82
CA GLU A 159 32.59 8.25 -6.01
C GLU A 159 31.25 7.60 -5.64
N THR A 160 31.27 6.61 -4.74
CA THR A 160 30.10 5.91 -4.22
C THR A 160 29.28 6.81 -3.31
N LEU A 161 29.93 7.65 -2.51
CA LEU A 161 29.25 8.64 -1.67
C LEU A 161 28.57 9.73 -2.51
N ARG A 162 29.14 10.13 -3.67
CA ARG A 162 28.54 11.09 -4.60
C ARG A 162 27.37 10.55 -5.43
N LYS A 163 27.32 9.24 -5.69
CA LYS A 163 26.26 8.61 -6.49
C LYS A 163 24.96 8.33 -5.72
N ARG A 164 24.93 8.61 -4.42
CA ARG A 164 23.74 8.53 -3.57
C ARG A 164 22.72 9.63 -3.88
#